data_AF-A0A1J4S8A5-F1
#
_entry.id   AF-A0A1J4S8A5-F1
#
_cell.length_a   1.000
_cell.length_b   1.000
_cell.length_c   1.000
_cell.angle_alpha   90.00
_cell.angle_beta   90.00
_cell.angle_gamma   90.00
#
_symmetry.space_group_name_H-M   'P 1'
#
loop_
_entity.id
_entity.type
_entity.pdbx_description
1 polymer ?
#
loop_
_entity_poly.entity_id
_entity_poly.type
_entity_poly.pdbx_seq_one_letter_code
_entity_poly.pdbx_strand_id
1 'polypeptide(L)'
;MRRLGVHEKSDERILGRGEFVEQLIKESDQTRQEQFFDKERLHRVAKHVEKICKKEYVSFEALKSGSRRQKVPMVRSKLAKK
;
A
#
# COMPACT_ATOMS: atom_id res chain seq x y z
N MET A 1 -7.02 42.03 -2.81
CA MET A 1 -5.74 42.80 -2.79
C MET A 1 -4.60 41.80 -2.82
N ARG A 2 -3.70 41.86 -3.81
CA ARG A 2 -2.50 40.98 -3.85
C ARG A 2 -1.50 41.44 -2.78
N ARG A 3 -1.18 40.58 -1.82
CA ARG A 3 -0.09 40.81 -0.85
C ARG A 3 1.23 40.39 -1.52
N LEU A 4 2.01 41.36 -1.98
CA LEU A 4 3.33 41.13 -2.57
C LEU A 4 4.30 40.61 -1.48
N GLY A 5 4.85 39.42 -1.67
CA GLY A 5 5.89 38.85 -0.80
C GLY A 5 5.55 37.52 -0.11
N VAL A 6 4.30 37.04 -0.18
CA VAL A 6 3.90 35.73 0.37
C VAL A 6 3.69 34.75 -0.77
N HIS A 7 4.54 33.72 -0.87
CA HIS A 7 4.32 32.57 -1.76
C HIS A 7 3.31 31.62 -1.10
N GLU A 8 2.04 32.00 -1.16
CA GLU A 8 0.95 31.13 -0.73
C GLU A 8 0.70 30.08 -1.82
N LYS A 9 0.52 28.81 -1.43
CA LYS A 9 0.30 27.70 -2.36
C LYS A 9 -1.05 27.76 -3.11
N SER A 10 -1.79 28.86 -2.96
CA SER A 10 -3.12 29.07 -3.53
C SER A 10 -3.30 30.51 -4.01
N ASP A 11 -3.97 30.70 -5.16
CA ASP A 11 -4.54 32.01 -5.55
C ASP A 11 -5.99 32.08 -5.04
N GLU A 12 -6.26 33.04 -4.15
CA GLU A 12 -7.56 33.22 -3.50
C GLU A 12 -8.75 33.32 -4.46
N ARG A 13 -8.52 33.77 -5.70
CA ARG A 13 -9.58 33.98 -6.69
C ARG A 13 -9.87 32.73 -7.52
N ILE A 14 -8.98 31.74 -7.48
CA ILE A 14 -9.06 30.52 -8.28
C ILE A 14 -9.42 29.34 -7.38
N LEU A 15 -8.67 29.14 -6.30
CA LEU A 15 -8.80 27.98 -5.42
C LEU A 15 -9.25 28.35 -4.00
N GLY A 16 -9.33 29.65 -3.68
CA GLY A 16 -9.67 30.14 -2.34
C GLY A 16 -8.44 30.35 -1.45
N ARG A 17 -8.66 30.69 -0.18
CA ARG A 17 -7.58 31.01 0.79
C ARG A 17 -6.60 29.84 0.95
N GLY A 18 -5.31 30.14 1.16
CA GLY A 18 -4.27 29.12 1.21
C GLY A 18 -4.46 28.09 2.31
N GLU A 19 -4.99 28.45 3.48
CA GLU A 19 -5.25 27.50 4.57
C GLU A 19 -6.20 26.37 4.13
N PHE A 20 -7.27 26.71 3.41
CA PHE A 20 -8.24 25.73 2.91
C PHE A 20 -7.59 24.81 1.86
N VAL A 21 -6.81 25.39 0.94
CA VAL A 21 -6.14 24.63 -0.11
C VAL A 21 -5.03 23.74 0.44
N GLU A 22 -4.28 24.21 1.42
CA GLU A 22 -3.26 23.41 2.10
C GLU A 22 -3.88 22.24 2.86
N GLN A 23 -5.01 22.45 3.54
CA GLN A 23 -5.74 21.36 4.18
C GLN A 23 -6.27 20.35 3.15
N LEU A 24 -6.87 20.81 2.05
CA LEU A 24 -7.39 19.95 0.99
C LEU A 24 -6.30 19.12 0.30
N ILE A 25 -5.12 19.70 0.05
CA ILE A 25 -3.96 18.98 -0.48
C ILE A 25 -3.50 17.90 0.51
N LYS A 26 -3.44 18.23 1.80
CA LYS A 26 -3.03 17.29 2.85
C LYS A 26 -3.98 16.09 2.96
N GLU A 27 -5.29 16.33 2.93
CA GLU A 27 -6.31 15.27 2.94
C GLU A 27 -6.23 14.38 1.67
N SER A 28 -5.96 15.00 0.52
CA SER A 28 -5.78 14.29 -0.75
C SER A 28 -4.54 13.40 -0.74
N ASP A 29 -3.43 13.86 -0.17
CA ASP A 29 -2.20 13.09 -0.03
C ASP A 29 -2.37 11.90 0.92
N GLN A 30 -3.14 12.04 2.01
CA GLN A 30 -3.46 10.92 2.90
C GLN A 30 -4.24 9.82 2.16
N THR A 31 -5.30 10.20 1.44
CA THR A 31 -6.11 9.25 0.66
C THR A 31 -5.29 8.55 -0.44
N ARG A 32 -4.37 9.29 -1.09
CA ARG A 32 -3.44 8.71 -2.06
C ARG A 32 -2.46 7.74 -1.40
N GLN A 33 -1.88 8.11 -0.25
CA GLN A 33 -0.99 7.22 0.49
C GLN A 33 -1.69 5.91 0.82
N GLU A 34 -2.93 5.93 1.32
CA GLU A 34 -3.79 4.75 1.54
C GLU A 34 -3.94 3.89 0.27
N GLN A 35 -4.22 4.51 -0.87
CA GLN A 35 -4.35 3.79 -2.15
C GLN A 35 -3.03 3.15 -2.64
N PHE A 36 -1.89 3.80 -2.39
CA PHE A 36 -0.57 3.25 -2.73
C PHE A 36 -0.11 2.19 -1.73
N PHE A 37 -0.53 2.28 -0.46
CA PHE A 37 -0.25 1.28 0.57
C PHE A 37 -0.80 -0.09 0.17
N ASP A 38 -1.95 -0.18 -0.50
CA ASP A 38 -2.50 -1.47 -0.91
C ASP A 38 -1.63 -2.18 -1.94
N LYS A 39 -1.13 -1.46 -2.96
CA LYS A 39 -0.23 -2.05 -3.98
C LYS A 39 1.10 -2.46 -3.36
N GLU A 40 1.67 -1.62 -2.51
CA GLU A 40 2.91 -1.96 -1.81
C GLU A 40 2.72 -3.13 -0.84
N ARG A 41 1.60 -3.18 -0.12
CA ARG A 41 1.24 -4.26 0.79
C ARG A 41 1.08 -5.57 0.04
N LEU A 42 0.36 -5.57 -1.08
CA LEU A 42 0.24 -6.74 -1.97
C LEU A 42 1.61 -7.23 -2.44
N HIS A 43 2.50 -6.31 -2.85
CA HIS A 43 3.87 -6.66 -3.26
C HIS A 43 4.69 -7.27 -2.13
N ARG A 44 4.61 -6.70 -0.91
CA ARG A 44 5.29 -7.23 0.28
C ARG A 44 4.77 -8.62 0.65
N VAL A 45 3.46 -8.83 0.59
CA VAL A 45 2.84 -10.13 0.84
C VAL A 45 3.29 -11.15 -0.20
N ALA A 46 3.25 -10.81 -1.49
CA ALA A 46 3.70 -11.69 -2.57
C ALA A 46 5.17 -12.12 -2.38
N LYS A 47 6.06 -11.17 -2.12
CA LYS A 47 7.48 -11.45 -1.79
C LYS A 47 7.63 -12.34 -0.57
N HIS A 48 6.81 -12.13 0.46
CA HIS A 48 6.87 -12.94 1.67
C HIS A 48 6.47 -14.39 1.42
N VAL A 49 5.37 -14.60 0.69
CA VAL A 49 4.88 -15.93 0.29
C VAL A 49 5.92 -16.63 -0.58
N GLU A 50 6.50 -15.95 -1.56
CA GLU A 50 7.54 -16.50 -2.45
C GLU A 50 8.77 -16.95 -1.65
N LYS A 51 9.24 -16.13 -0.70
CA LYS A 51 10.39 -16.45 0.16
C LYS A 51 10.15 -17.73 0.97
N ILE A 52 8.94 -17.91 1.50
CA ILE A 52 8.58 -19.11 2.28
C ILE A 52 8.48 -20.34 1.37
N CYS A 53 7.86 -20.21 0.19
CA CYS A 53 7.77 -21.29 -0.79
C CYS A 53 9.15 -21.80 -1.21
N LYS A 54 10.08 -20.87 -1.50
CA LYS A 54 11.48 -21.19 -1.83
C LYS A 54 12.19 -21.89 -0.68
N LYS A 55 12.03 -21.40 0.56
CA LYS A 55 12.68 -21.99 1.74
C LYS A 55 12.21 -23.44 2.00
N GLU A 56 10.93 -23.71 1.76
CA GLU A 56 10.31 -25.00 2.09
C GLU A 56 10.26 -25.97 0.91
N TYR A 57 10.81 -25.57 -0.25
CA TYR A 57 10.79 -26.31 -1.51
C TYR A 57 9.37 -26.70 -1.94
N VAL A 58 8.42 -25.77 -1.79
CA VAL A 58 7.03 -25.94 -2.19
C VAL A 58 6.74 -25.09 -3.43
N SER A 59 6.15 -25.69 -4.45
CA SER A 59 5.66 -24.97 -5.62
C SER A 59 4.53 -24.02 -5.25
N PHE A 60 4.56 -22.80 -5.81
CA PHE A 60 3.51 -21.81 -5.62
C PHE A 60 2.13 -22.32 -6.09
N GLU A 61 2.09 -23.05 -7.21
CA GLU A 61 0.84 -23.65 -7.72
C GLU A 61 0.29 -24.70 -6.75
N ALA A 62 1.16 -25.50 -6.13
CA ALA A 62 0.75 -26.46 -5.12
C ALA A 62 0.20 -25.75 -3.86
N LEU A 63 0.78 -24.62 -3.47
CA LEU A 63 0.29 -23.82 -2.34
C LEU A 63 -1.09 -23.21 -2.63
N LYS A 64 -1.30 -22.67 -3.83
CA LYS A 64 -2.56 -22.07 -4.30
C LYS A 64 -3.67 -23.11 -4.52
N SER A 65 -3.30 -24.32 -4.92
CA SER A 65 -4.24 -25.44 -5.04
C SER A 65 -4.83 -25.84 -3.67
N GLY A 66 -5.80 -26.75 -3.65
CA GLY A 66 -6.27 -27.40 -2.41
C GLY A 66 -5.37 -28.53 -1.89
N SER A 67 -4.16 -28.70 -2.43
CA SER A 67 -3.30 -29.87 -2.13
C SER A 67 -3.01 -29.99 -0.64
N ARG A 68 -3.16 -31.20 -0.10
CA ARG A 68 -2.79 -31.57 1.27
C ARG A 68 -1.48 -32.37 1.34
N ARG A 69 -0.79 -32.53 0.21
CA ARG A 69 0.40 -33.38 0.11
C ARG A 69 1.61 -32.70 0.77
N GLN A 70 2.45 -33.51 1.40
CA GLN A 70 3.77 -33.12 1.90
C GLN A 70 3.72 -31.90 2.85
N LYS A 71 4.61 -30.91 2.63
CA LYS A 71 4.80 -29.70 3.43
C LYS A 71 3.76 -28.61 3.16
N VAL A 72 2.86 -28.79 2.19
CA VAL A 72 1.92 -27.74 1.76
C VAL A 72 0.99 -27.27 2.89
N PRO A 73 0.33 -28.15 3.68
CA PRO A 73 -0.49 -27.72 4.82
C PRO A 73 0.30 -26.97 5.89
N MET A 74 1.53 -27.42 6.17
CA MET A 74 2.43 -26.76 7.11
C MET A 74 2.77 -25.33 6.65
N VAL A 75 3.10 -25.16 5.36
CA VAL A 75 3.38 -23.83 4.79
C VAL A 75 2.16 -22.92 4.87
N ARG A 76 0.95 -23.41 4.58
CA ARG A 76 -0.29 -22.62 4.77
C ARG A 76 -0.49 -22.22 6.21
N SER A 77 -0.28 -23.13 7.16
CA SER A 77 -0.38 -22.80 8.59
C SER A 77 0.66 -21.76 9.03
N LYS A 78 1.89 -21.84 8.52
CA LYS A 78 2.93 -20.82 8.78
C LYS A 78 2.54 -19.44 8.24
N LEU A 79 1.91 -19.39 7.05
CA LEU A 79 1.44 -18.14 6.45
C LEU A 79 0.22 -17.55 7.18
N ALA A 80 -0.64 -18.39 7.78
CA ALA A 80 -1.85 -17.94 8.48
C ALA A 80 -1.62 -17.49 9.93
N LYS A 81 -0.47 -17.82 10.54
CA LYS A 81 -0.16 -17.54 11.95
C LYS A 81 0.51 -16.17 12.17
N LYS A 82 0.47 -15.27 11.19
CA LYS A 82 1.15 -13.97 11.23
C LYS A 82 0.24 -12.87 10.73
#